data_AF-A0A1J6IVN6-F1
#
_entry.id   AF-A0A1J6IVN6-F1
#
_cell.length_a   1.000
_cell.length_b   1.000
_cell.length_c   1.000
_cell.angle_alpha   90.00
_cell.angle_beta   90.00
_cell.angle_gamma   90.00
#
_symmetry.space_group_name_H-M   'P 1'
#
loop_
_entity.id
_entity.type
_entity.pdbx_description
1 polymer ?
#
loop_
_entity_poly.entity_id
_entity_poly.type
_entity_poly.pdbx_seq_one_letter_code
_entity_poly.pdbx_strand_id
1 'polypeptide(L)'
;MWFVVNDSRLRFGLDEFALVTSLKCKGDTSIESIAENRLISKYFGTASMTLAQLADYFMKQKWETYDDALKIAVLYFVNNFLLSQLKTKVISRSYIDLVECDNFNNYPCGIDVYNATIDSCSNKFQDKPSF
;
A
#
# COMPACT_ATOMS: atom_id res chain seq x y z
N MET A 1 -0.30 8.86 -16.42
CA MET A 1 -1.19 8.21 -17.41
C MET A 1 -1.70 9.25 -18.41
N TRP A 2 -1.88 8.87 -19.67
CA TRP A 2 -2.50 9.71 -20.69
C TRP A 2 -3.78 9.05 -21.19
N PHE A 3 -4.84 9.84 -21.38
CA PHE A 3 -6.11 9.38 -21.93
C PHE A 3 -6.71 10.47 -22.83
N VAL A 4 -7.56 10.05 -23.77
CA VAL A 4 -8.22 10.96 -24.72
C VAL A 4 -9.70 11.04 -24.36
N VAL A 5 -10.21 12.26 -24.21
CA VAL A 5 -11.63 12.55 -23.97
C VAL A 5 -12.05 13.63 -24.97
N ASN A 6 -13.01 13.32 -25.86
CA ASN A 6 -13.46 14.25 -26.90
C ASN A 6 -12.28 14.89 -27.66
N ASP A 7 -11.38 14.06 -28.19
CA ASP A 7 -10.15 14.44 -28.91
C ASP A 7 -9.13 15.27 -28.12
N SER A 8 -9.39 15.53 -26.83
CA SER A 8 -8.48 16.22 -25.94
C SER A 8 -7.61 15.23 -25.17
N ARG A 9 -6.29 15.40 -25.26
CA ARG A 9 -5.32 14.56 -24.55
C ARG A 9 -5.12 15.10 -23.13
N LEU A 10 -5.50 14.29 -22.14
CA LEU A 10 -5.40 14.63 -20.72
C LEU A 10 -4.32 13.79 -20.03
N ARG A 11 -3.60 14.41 -19.10
CA ARG A 11 -2.62 13.75 -18.23
C ARG A 11 -3.24 13.56 -16.86
N PHE A 12 -3.16 12.33 -16.36
CA PHE A 12 -3.38 12.03 -14.94
C PHE A 12 -2.04 11.60 -14.34
N GLY A 13 -1.38 12.51 -13.65
CA GLY A 13 -0.11 12.34 -12.98
C GLY A 13 -0.26 12.21 -11.47
N LEU A 14 0.87 12.31 -10.77
CA LEU A 14 0.93 12.14 -9.32
C LEU A 14 0.21 13.27 -8.57
N ASP A 15 0.25 14.50 -9.08
CA ASP A 15 -0.44 15.65 -8.46
C ASP A 15 -1.97 15.51 -8.59
N GLU A 16 -2.49 15.13 -9.76
CA GLU A 16 -3.93 14.84 -9.92
C GLU A 16 -4.37 13.65 -9.06
N PHE A 17 -3.52 12.63 -8.96
CA PHE A 17 -3.78 11.48 -8.08
C PHE A 17 -3.85 11.88 -6.60
N ALA A 18 -2.90 12.70 -6.14
CA ALA A 18 -2.89 13.23 -4.77
C ALA A 18 -4.15 14.07 -4.49
N LEU A 19 -4.57 14.90 -5.46
CA LEU A 19 -5.76 15.73 -5.34
C LEU A 19 -7.04 14.90 -5.15
N VAL A 20 -7.21 13.83 -5.94
CA VAL A 20 -8.43 13.00 -5.91
C VAL A 20 -8.45 12.07 -4.70
N THR A 21 -7.31 11.47 -4.36
CA THR A 21 -7.25 10.46 -3.28
C THR A 21 -7.01 11.07 -1.91
N SER A 22 -6.57 12.33 -1.85
CA SER A 22 -6.07 12.98 -0.62
C SER A 22 -4.92 12.22 0.05
N LEU A 23 -4.27 11.28 -0.63
CA LEU A 23 -3.12 10.55 -0.10
C LEU A 23 -1.87 11.43 -0.13
N LYS A 24 -0.98 11.21 0.84
CA LYS A 24 0.33 11.87 0.86
C LYS A 24 1.19 11.33 -0.28
N CYS A 25 1.49 12.19 -1.25
CA CYS A 25 2.29 11.85 -2.44
C CYS A 25 3.63 12.61 -2.50
N LYS A 26 4.06 13.23 -1.40
CA LYS A 26 5.30 14.02 -1.30
C LYS A 26 6.01 13.73 0.01
N GLY A 27 7.34 13.62 -0.05
CA GLY A 27 8.19 13.33 1.10
C GLY A 27 9.24 12.27 0.77
N ASP A 28 10.03 11.92 1.78
CA ASP A 28 10.99 10.84 1.69
C ASP A 28 10.28 9.48 1.71
N THR A 29 10.67 8.60 0.77
CA THR A 29 10.19 7.22 0.67
C THR A 29 11.15 6.23 1.33
N SER A 30 12.25 6.70 1.93
CA SER A 30 13.16 5.85 2.68
C SER A 30 12.43 5.24 3.89
N ILE A 31 12.62 3.95 4.09
CA ILE A 31 12.07 3.22 5.23
C ILE A 31 13.26 2.63 5.96
N GLU A 32 13.45 3.06 7.21
CA GLU A 32 14.44 2.47 8.09
C GLU A 32 13.95 1.09 8.55
N SER A 33 14.70 0.06 8.18
CA SER A 33 14.46 -1.29 8.69
C SER A 33 14.89 -1.35 10.15
N ILE A 34 14.03 -1.89 11.01
CA ILE A 34 14.38 -2.19 12.40
C ILE A 34 14.84 -3.64 12.54
N ALA A 35 15.92 -3.86 13.28
CA ALA A 35 16.48 -5.18 13.49
C ALA A 35 15.49 -6.11 14.22
N GLU A 36 14.89 -5.61 15.30
CA GLU A 36 13.90 -6.31 16.10
C GLU A 36 12.53 -5.67 15.92
N ASN A 37 11.63 -6.37 15.22
CA ASN A 37 10.25 -5.94 15.04
C ASN A 37 9.34 -6.80 15.93
N ARG A 38 8.75 -6.19 16.95
CA ARG A 38 7.92 -6.87 17.95
C ARG A 38 6.60 -7.38 17.36
N LEU A 39 5.99 -6.69 16.38
CA LEU A 39 4.80 -7.23 15.68
C LEU A 39 5.12 -8.57 15.00
N ILE A 40 6.30 -8.69 14.39
CA ILE A 40 6.72 -9.92 13.72
C ILE A 40 6.92 -11.04 14.73
N SER A 41 7.70 -10.80 15.79
CA SER A 41 7.97 -11.83 16.79
C SER A 41 6.71 -12.26 17.54
N LYS A 42 5.81 -11.32 17.83
CA LYS A 42 4.60 -11.58 18.62
C LYS A 42 3.48 -12.21 17.82
N TYR A 43 3.20 -11.70 16.62
CA TYR A 43 2.02 -12.10 15.86
C TYR A 43 2.35 -12.94 14.64
N PHE A 44 3.46 -12.66 13.95
CA PHE A 44 3.67 -13.20 12.62
C PHE A 44 4.51 -14.48 12.63
N GLY A 45 5.32 -14.71 13.67
CA GLY A 45 6.07 -15.94 13.94
C GLY A 45 7.22 -16.22 12.97
N THR A 46 7.01 -15.93 11.67
CA THR A 46 8.00 -15.92 10.60
C THR A 46 8.11 -14.53 9.99
N ALA A 47 9.26 -14.22 9.38
CA ALA A 47 9.50 -12.93 8.72
C ALA A 47 8.61 -12.68 7.47
N SER A 48 7.90 -13.70 7.00
CA SER A 48 6.97 -13.62 5.87
C SER A 48 5.55 -13.94 6.32
N MET A 49 4.64 -12.99 6.09
CA MET A 49 3.19 -13.15 6.27
C MET A 49 2.50 -12.80 4.97
N THR A 50 1.56 -13.62 4.53
CA THR A 50 0.69 -13.33 3.38
C THR A 50 -0.47 -12.40 3.74
N LEU A 51 -1.02 -11.69 2.76
CA LEU A 51 -2.23 -10.88 2.97
C LEU A 51 -3.42 -11.72 3.47
N ALA A 52 -3.55 -12.98 3.05
CA ALA A 52 -4.57 -13.90 3.57
C ALA A 52 -4.44 -14.11 5.08
N GLN A 53 -3.22 -14.35 5.56
CA GLN A 53 -2.95 -14.51 6.98
C GLN A 53 -3.20 -13.21 7.74
N LEU A 54 -2.75 -12.07 7.22
CA LEU A 54 -3.01 -10.76 7.84
C LEU A 54 -4.51 -10.46 7.93
N ALA A 55 -5.28 -10.76 6.88
CA ALA A 55 -6.73 -10.64 6.89
C ALA A 55 -7.35 -11.53 7.98
N ASP A 56 -6.85 -12.75 8.14
CA ASP A 56 -7.29 -13.67 9.19
C ASP A 56 -7.02 -13.11 10.61
N TYR A 57 -5.87 -12.46 10.82
CA TYR A 57 -5.58 -11.76 12.09
C TYR A 57 -6.53 -10.60 12.31
N PHE A 58 -6.77 -9.80 11.26
CA PHE A 58 -7.66 -8.66 11.33
C PHE A 58 -9.10 -9.07 11.67
N MET A 59 -9.65 -10.03 10.92
CA MET A 59 -11.04 -10.45 11.02
C MET A 59 -11.33 -11.24 12.30
N LYS A 60 -10.36 -12.03 12.79
CA LYS A 60 -10.48 -12.80 14.03
C LYS A 60 -10.05 -12.02 15.28
N GLN A 61 -9.74 -10.73 15.13
CA GLN A 61 -9.33 -9.85 16.22
C GLN A 61 -8.14 -10.39 17.02
N LYS A 62 -7.13 -10.91 16.31
CA LYS A 62 -5.94 -11.54 16.92
C LYS A 62 -4.89 -10.48 17.29
N TRP A 63 -5.18 -9.71 18.33
CA TRP A 63 -4.27 -8.73 18.93
C TRP A 63 -4.51 -8.66 20.43
N GLU A 64 -3.49 -8.26 21.17
CA GLU A 64 -3.58 -8.12 22.63
C GLU A 64 -3.85 -6.68 23.08
N THR A 65 -3.37 -5.69 22.31
CA THR A 65 -3.48 -4.28 22.67
C THR A 65 -4.21 -3.49 21.58
N TYR A 66 -4.76 -2.34 21.96
CA TYR A 66 -5.38 -1.41 21.00
C TYR A 66 -4.37 -0.87 19.99
N ASP A 67 -3.12 -0.63 20.43
CA ASP A 67 -2.02 -0.22 19.55
C ASP A 67 -1.72 -1.27 18.48
N ASP A 68 -1.63 -2.54 18.89
CA ASP A 68 -1.43 -3.67 17.97
C ASP A 68 -2.61 -3.80 16.99
N ALA A 69 -3.84 -3.60 17.47
CA ALA A 69 -5.03 -3.60 16.64
C ALA A 69 -4.96 -2.52 15.54
N LEU A 70 -4.54 -1.31 15.90
CA LEU A 70 -4.39 -0.20 14.97
C LEU A 70 -3.32 -0.50 13.92
N LYS A 71 -2.15 -0.99 14.33
CA LYS A 71 -1.04 -1.34 13.43
C LYS A 71 -1.44 -2.45 12.44
N ILE A 72 -2.12 -3.49 12.91
CA ILE A 72 -2.66 -4.57 12.08
C ILE A 72 -3.74 -4.04 11.12
N ALA A 73 -4.63 -3.16 11.59
CA ALA A 73 -5.66 -2.54 10.76
C ALA A 73 -5.07 -1.70 9.63
N VAL A 74 -4.05 -0.87 9.93
CA VAL A 74 -3.33 -0.07 8.92
C VAL A 74 -2.65 -0.97 7.91
N LEU A 75 -1.92 -2.00 8.36
CA LEU A 75 -1.29 -2.97 7.45
C LEU A 75 -2.31 -3.63 6.53
N TYR A 76 -3.43 -4.10 7.08
CA TYR A 76 -4.47 -4.75 6.31
C TYR A 76 -5.10 -3.78 5.31
N PHE A 77 -5.44 -2.57 5.75
CA PHE A 77 -6.07 -1.57 4.91
C PHE A 77 -5.21 -1.21 3.70
N VAL A 78 -3.92 -0.95 3.91
CA VAL A 78 -3.01 -0.52 2.85
C VAL A 78 -2.76 -1.64 1.85
N ASN A 79 -2.46 -2.85 2.33
CA ASN A 79 -2.13 -3.96 1.42
C ASN A 79 -3.38 -4.49 0.69
N ASN A 80 -4.54 -4.51 1.34
CA ASN A 80 -5.78 -5.01 0.74
C ASN A 80 -6.51 -3.99 -0.12
N PHE A 81 -6.71 -2.77 0.38
CA PHE A 81 -7.56 -1.78 -0.30
C PHE A 81 -6.75 -0.82 -1.18
N LEU A 82 -5.65 -0.26 -0.66
CA LEU A 82 -4.90 0.75 -1.41
C LEU A 82 -4.04 0.10 -2.49
N LEU A 83 -3.25 -0.92 -2.14
CA LEU A 83 -2.38 -1.62 -3.08
C LEU A 83 -3.07 -2.77 -3.83
N SER A 84 -4.32 -3.10 -3.46
CA SER A 84 -5.13 -4.17 -4.07
C SER A 84 -4.36 -5.48 -4.27
N GLN A 85 -3.57 -5.88 -3.28
CA GLN A 85 -2.68 -7.03 -3.43
C GLN A 85 -3.46 -8.35 -3.46
N LEU A 86 -2.88 -9.34 -4.14
CA LEU A 86 -3.40 -10.70 -4.09
C LEU A 86 -3.26 -11.27 -2.67
N LYS A 87 -4.24 -12.06 -2.24
CA LYS A 87 -4.25 -12.73 -0.93
C LYS A 87 -2.99 -13.58 -0.68
N THR A 88 -2.37 -14.10 -1.73
CA THR A 88 -1.15 -14.92 -1.68
C THR A 88 0.13 -14.09 -1.57
N LYS A 89 0.07 -12.77 -1.79
CA LYS A 89 1.25 -11.90 -1.74
C LYS A 89 1.73 -11.75 -0.31
N VAL A 90 3.05 -11.84 -0.13
CA VAL A 90 3.72 -11.57 1.14
C VAL A 90 3.75 -10.07 1.38
N ILE A 91 3.36 -9.66 2.59
CA ILE A 91 3.41 -8.28 3.04
C ILE A 91 4.88 -7.85 3.13
N SER A 92 5.20 -6.69 2.55
CA SER A 92 6.56 -6.18 2.62
C SER A 92 6.97 -5.91 4.06
N ARG A 93 8.17 -6.36 4.44
CA ARG A 93 8.77 -6.07 5.75
C ARG A 93 8.81 -4.57 6.04
N SER A 94 9.09 -3.75 5.01
CA SER A 94 9.14 -2.30 5.14
C SER A 94 7.83 -1.68 5.65
N TYR A 95 6.68 -2.20 5.21
CA TYR A 95 5.38 -1.74 5.71
C TYR A 95 5.15 -2.16 7.17
N ILE A 96 5.66 -3.33 7.57
CA ILE A 96 5.57 -3.82 8.94
C ILE A 96 6.46 -2.98 9.88
N ASP A 97 7.65 -2.59 9.41
CA ASP A 97 8.55 -1.71 10.15
C ASP A 97 7.98 -0.29 10.26
N LEU A 98 7.34 0.23 9.20
CA LEU A 98 6.67 1.54 9.21
C LEU A 98 5.58 1.66 10.27
N VAL A 99 4.73 0.63 10.41
CA VAL A 99 3.67 0.65 11.43
C VAL A 99 4.23 0.40 12.83
N GLU A 100 5.29 -0.39 12.98
CA GLU A 100 5.91 -0.61 14.30
C GLU A 100 6.58 0.68 14.82
N CYS A 101 7.19 1.46 13.94
CA CYS A 101 7.82 2.75 14.27
C CYS A 101 6.84 3.93 14.33
N ASP A 102 5.53 3.69 14.21
CA ASP A 102 4.48 4.72 14.21
C ASP A 102 4.69 5.82 13.16
N ASN A 103 5.44 5.53 12.09
CA ASN A 103 5.82 6.52 11.08
C ASN A 103 4.95 6.47 9.81
N PHE A 104 3.94 5.59 9.78
CA PHE A 104 3.08 5.39 8.62
C PHE A 104 2.40 6.69 8.14
N ASN A 105 1.92 7.53 9.06
CA ASN A 105 1.23 8.78 8.70
C ASN A 105 2.16 9.80 8.01
N ASN A 106 3.47 9.71 8.24
CA ASN A 106 4.45 10.57 7.59
C ASN A 106 4.95 9.98 6.28
N TYR A 107 4.83 8.67 6.08
CA TYR A 107 5.24 8.00 4.85
C TYR A 107 4.34 8.42 3.68
N PRO A 108 4.92 8.80 2.52
CA PRO A 108 4.14 9.19 1.34
C PRO A 108 3.57 7.97 0.61
N CYS A 109 2.68 7.20 1.27
CA CYS A 109 2.10 5.97 0.73
C CYS A 109 1.35 6.17 -0.59
N GLY A 110 0.87 7.39 -0.88
CA GLY A 110 0.23 7.72 -2.15
C GLY A 110 1.15 7.52 -3.36
N ILE A 111 2.47 7.61 -3.19
CA ILE A 111 3.44 7.32 -4.26
C ILE A 111 3.39 5.84 -4.64
N ASP A 112 3.39 4.94 -3.66
CA ASP A 112 3.32 3.49 -3.90
C ASP A 112 1.99 3.08 -4.53
N VAL A 113 0.89 3.68 -4.05
CA VAL A 113 -0.45 3.43 -4.59
C VAL A 113 -0.57 3.95 -6.02
N TYR A 114 -0.02 5.14 -6.30
CA TYR A 114 0.02 5.68 -7.66
C TYR A 114 0.81 4.75 -8.58
N ASN A 115 2.00 4.31 -8.19
CA ASN A 115 2.82 3.40 -8.98
C ASN A 115 2.10 2.08 -9.24
N ALA A 116 1.51 1.46 -8.21
CA ALA A 116 0.70 0.26 -8.35
C ALA A 116 -0.49 0.46 -9.30
N THR A 117 -1.13 1.63 -9.25
CA THR A 117 -2.23 2.00 -10.16
C THR A 117 -1.74 2.12 -11.61
N ILE A 118 -0.63 2.83 -11.83
CA ILE A 118 -0.03 2.96 -13.17
C ILE A 118 0.38 1.59 -13.72
N ASP A 119 1.00 0.73 -12.91
CA ASP A 119 1.44 -0.61 -13.31
C ASP A 119 0.26 -1.53 -13.65
N SER A 120 -0.84 -1.44 -12.90
CA SER A 120 -2.08 -2.19 -13.20
C SER A 120 -2.74 -1.75 -14.52
N CYS A 121 -2.53 -0.49 -14.89
CA CYS A 121 -3.14 0.14 -16.04
C CYS A 121 -2.25 0.17 -17.28
N SER A 122 -0.94 0.07 -17.16
CA SER A 122 0.02 0.24 -18.26
C SER A 122 -0.22 -0.75 -19.41
N ASN A 123 -0.64 -1.97 -19.10
CA ASN A 123 -1.01 -2.99 -20.09
C ASN A 123 -2.40 -2.78 -20.74
N LYS A 124 -3.21 -1.84 -20.25
CA LYS A 124 -4.57 -1.57 -20.73
C LYS A 124 -4.67 -0.32 -21.62
N PHE A 125 -3.62 0.51 -21.61
CA PHE A 125 -3.56 1.75 -22.38
C PHE A 125 -2.49 1.74 -23.49
N GLN A 126 -1.74 0.64 -23.61
CA GLN A 126 -1.00 0.33 -24.84
C GLN A 126 -1.95 -0.42 -25.78
N ASP A 127 -2.06 0.08 -27.01
CA ASP A 127 -2.87 -0.41 -28.13
C ASP A 127 -4.39 -0.16 -28.12
N LYS A 128 -4.76 0.99 -28.73
CA LYS A 128 -5.52 0.93 -29.98
C LYS A 128 -4.83 1.85 -31.01
N PRO A 129 -4.45 1.35 -32.19
CA PRO A 129 -4.19 2.25 -33.31
C PRO A 129 -5.49 3.01 -33.57
N SER A 130 -5.44 4.33 -33.43
CA SER A 130 -6.44 5.23 -33.99
C SER A 130 -6.40 5.09 -35.52
N PHE A 131 -7.57 4.81 -36.10
CA PHE A 131 -7.82 4.69 -37.55
C PHE A 131 -7.21 5.83 -38.37
#